data_AF-C8YQ82-F1
#
_entry.id   AF-C8YQ82-F1
#
_cell.length_a   1.000
_cell.length_b   1.000
_cell.length_c   1.000
_cell.angle_alpha   90.00
_cell.angle_beta   90.00
_cell.angle_gamma   90.00
#
_symmetry.space_group_name_H-M   'P 1'
#
loop_
_entity.id
_entity.type
_entity.pdbx_description
1 polymer ?
#
loop_
_entity_poly.entity_id
_entity_poly.type
_entity_poly.pdbx_seq_one_letter_code
_entity_poly.pdbx_strand_id
1 'polypeptide(L)' 'GLCTLLFLGGWLPILDLPIFKKIPGSVWFSIKVILFLFLYIWVRAAFPRYRYDQLMGLGWKVF' A
#
# COMPACT_ATOMS: atom_id res chain seq x y z
N GLY A 1 1.92 -1.82 7.18
CA GLY A 1 1.97 -3.18 7.76
C GLY A 1 0.71 -3.96 7.46
N LEU A 2 -0.44 -3.60 8.03
CA LEU A 2 -1.68 -4.36 7.84
C LEU A 2 -2.19 -4.37 6.39
N CYS A 3 -2.08 -3.26 5.66
CA CYS A 3 -2.51 -3.21 4.25
C CYS A 3 -1.73 -4.18 3.34
N THR A 4 -0.45 -4.41 3.59
CA THR A 4 0.35 -5.36 2.79
C THR A 4 -0.02 -6.80 3.11
N LEU A 5 -0.41 -7.10 4.35
CA LEU A 5 -0.89 -8.42 4.76
C LEU A 5 -2.27 -8.72 4.18
N LEU A 6 -3.22 -7.79 4.32
CA LEU A 6 -4.63 -8.02 3.98
C LEU A 6 -4.90 -7.95 2.47
N PHE A 7 -4.21 -7.08 1.72
CA PHE A 7 -4.53 -6.85 0.30
C PHE A 7 -3.47 -7.38 -0.68
N LEU A 8 -2.21 -7.57 -0.25
CA LEU A 8 -1.10 -7.95 -1.14
C LEU A 8 -0.42 -9.27 -0.74
N GLY A 9 -1.11 -10.09 0.06
CA GLY A 9 -0.65 -11.44 0.42
C GLY A 9 0.60 -11.48 1.32
N GLY A 10 0.95 -10.35 1.96
CA GLY A 10 2.00 -10.27 2.97
C GLY A 10 3.35 -10.80 2.51
N TRP A 11 3.66 -12.00 2.96
CA TRP A 11 4.94 -12.71 2.82
C TRP A 11 5.05 -13.52 1.53
N LEU A 12 3.96 -13.63 0.76
CA LEU A 12 3.93 -14.41 -0.48
C LEU A 12 4.70 -13.71 -1.62
N PRO A 13 5.48 -14.47 -2.41
CA PRO A 13 6.10 -13.96 -3.63
C PRO A 13 5.02 -13.65 -4.67
N ILE A 14 5.30 -12.71 -5.59
CA ILE A 14 4.33 -12.26 -6.61
C ILE A 14 4.03 -13.38 -7.63
N LEU A 15 5.00 -14.27 -7.92
CA LEU A 15 4.86 -15.39 -8.85
C LEU A 15 5.52 -16.65 -8.28
N ASP A 16 4.90 -17.81 -8.47
CA ASP A 16 5.40 -19.13 -8.07
C ASP A 16 6.56 -19.64 -8.97
N LEU A 17 7.55 -18.78 -9.22
CA LEU A 17 8.79 -19.18 -9.89
C LEU A 17 9.86 -19.58 -8.86
N PRO A 18 10.68 -20.61 -9.14
CA PRO A 18 11.69 -21.11 -8.21
C PRO A 18 12.77 -20.08 -7.85
N ILE A 19 12.99 -19.07 -8.70
CA ILE A 19 13.90 -17.94 -8.42
C ILE A 19 13.35 -17.04 -7.31
N PHE A 20 12.04 -16.77 -7.30
CA PHE A 20 11.42 -15.87 -6.33
C PHE A 20 11.19 -16.52 -4.95
N LYS A 21 11.16 -17.86 -4.88
CA LYS A 21 11.13 -18.63 -3.61
C LYS A 21 12.47 -18.64 -2.86
N LYS A 22 13.60 -18.39 -3.54
CA LYS A 22 14.92 -18.30 -2.88
C LYS A 22 15.07 -17.05 -2.01
N ILE A 23 14.29 -16.01 -2.27
CA ILE A 23 14.34 -14.76 -1.52
C ILE A 23 13.51 -14.93 -0.23
N PRO A 24 14.05 -14.61 0.95
CA PRO A 24 13.32 -14.72 2.20
C PRO A 24 12.06 -13.83 2.20
N GLY A 25 10.92 -14.38 2.64
CA GLY A 25 9.61 -13.70 2.63
C GLY A 25 9.57 -12.34 3.34
N SER A 26 10.49 -12.10 4.28
CA SER A 26 10.66 -10.81 4.95
C SER A 26 11.05 -9.68 3.98
N VAL A 27 11.86 -9.97 2.96
CA VAL A 27 12.26 -8.99 1.94
C VAL A 27 11.07 -8.58 1.07
N TRP A 28 10.21 -9.54 0.72
CA TRP A 28 8.97 -9.29 -0.02
C TRP A 28 8.00 -8.41 0.77
N PHE A 29 7.88 -8.67 2.07
CA PHE A 29 7.08 -7.83 2.95
C PHE A 29 7.61 -6.39 3.01
N SER A 30 8.92 -6.22 3.22
CA SER A 30 9.56 -4.89 3.28
C SER A 30 9.41 -4.10 1.99
N ILE A 31 9.59 -4.74 0.82
CA ILE A 31 9.41 -4.09 -0.49
C ILE A 31 7.97 -3.58 -0.65
N LYS A 32 6.97 -4.41 -0.34
CA LYS A 32 5.55 -4.01 -0.43
C LYS A 32 5.22 -2.86 0.54
N VAL A 33 5.81 -2.87 1.74
CA VAL A 33 5.62 -1.80 2.73
C VAL A 33 6.23 -0.48 2.26
N ILE A 34 7.45 -0.52 1.70
CA ILE A 34 8.12 0.67 1.15
C ILE A 34 7.32 1.24 -0.02
N LEU A 35 6.74 0.39 -0.88
CA LEU A 35 5.89 0.84 -1.98
C LEU A 35 4.67 1.62 -1.46
N PHE A 36 3.97 1.14 -0.43
CA PHE A 36 2.86 1.91 0.16
C PHE A 36 3.31 3.21 0.83
N LEU A 37 4.46 3.20 1.50
CA LEU A 37 5.03 4.41 2.09
C LEU A 37 5.35 5.44 1.00
N PHE A 38 5.93 5.00 -0.11
CA PHE A 38 6.20 5.84 -1.27
C PHE A 38 4.89 6.41 -1.85
N LEU A 39 3.87 5.57 -2.06
CA LEU A 39 2.56 6.02 -2.53
C LEU A 39 1.93 7.06 -1.57
N TYR A 40 2.03 6.85 -0.26
CA TYR A 40 1.49 7.79 0.73
C TYR A 40 2.18 9.16 0.66
N ILE A 41 3.51 9.17 0.57
CA ILE A 41 4.29 10.40 0.43
C ILE A 41 3.97 11.08 -0.91
N TRP A 42 3.86 10.30 -1.98
CA TRP A 42 3.55 10.83 -3.31
C TRP A 42 2.16 11.46 -3.38
N VAL A 43 1.12 10.79 -2.87
CA VAL A 43 -0.25 11.33 -2.79
C VAL A 43 -0.28 12.62 -1.96
N ARG A 44 0.43 12.65 -0.83
CA ARG A 44 0.52 13.87 0.00
C ARG A 44 1.19 15.03 -0.74
N ALA A 45 2.14 14.74 -1.64
CA ALA A 45 2.82 15.76 -2.43
C ALA A 45 2.03 16.20 -3.67
N ALA A 46 1.28 15.28 -4.29
CA ALA A 46 0.55 15.53 -5.53
C ALA A 46 -0.78 16.28 -5.31
N PHE A 47 -1.45 16.07 -4.17
CA PHE A 47 -2.76 16.67 -3.92
C PHE A 47 -2.70 17.86 -2.94
N PRO A 48 -3.36 18.98 -3.27
CA PRO A 48 -3.55 20.08 -2.33
C PRO A 48 -4.48 19.66 -1.19
N ARG A 49 -4.35 20.32 -0.03
CA ARG A 49 -5.12 19.98 1.18
C ARG A 49 -6.63 20.15 0.94
N TYR A 50 -7.41 19.11 1.23
CA TYR A 50 -8.89 19.17 1.20
C TYR A 50 -9.48 19.80 2.46
N ARG A 51 -10.59 20.55 2.33
CA ARG A 51 -11.30 21.14 3.46
C ARG A 51 -12.12 20.09 4.21
N TYR A 52 -12.28 20.25 5.53
CA TYR A 52 -13.00 19.31 6.38
C TYR A 52 -14.43 19.02 5.89
N ASP A 53 -15.17 20.04 5.47
CA ASP A 53 -16.54 19.88 4.95
C ASP A 53 -16.57 19.02 3.67
N GLN A 54 -15.54 19.15 2.83
CA GLN A 54 -15.43 18.38 1.59
C GLN A 54 -15.05 16.92 1.88
N LEU A 55 -14.21 16.70 2.89
CA LEU A 55 -13.86 15.35 3.34
C LEU A 55 -15.07 14.61 3.94
N MET A 56 -15.88 15.30 4.74
CA MET A 56 -17.13 14.73 5.28
C MET A 56 -18.15 14.47 4.17
N GLY A 57 -18.18 15.31 3.13
CA GLY A 57 -18.96 15.05 1.93
C GLY A 57 -18.53 13.79 1.18
N LEU A 58 -17.22 13.58 0.98
CA LEU A 58 -16.69 12.41 0.28
C LEU A 58 -16.94 11.11 1.06
N GLY A 59 -16.67 11.11 2.37
CA GLY A 59 -16.85 9.93 3.21
C GLY A 59 -18.30 9.53 3.46
N TRP A 60 -19.27 10.44 3.30
CA TRP A 60 -20.68 10.18 3.58
C TRP A 60 -21.58 10.12 2.34
N LYS A 61 -21.12 10.60 1.18
CA LYS A 61 -21.93 10.61 -0.06
C LYS A 61 -21.33 9.80 -1.21
N VAL A 62 -20.04 9.45 -1.18
CA VAL A 62 -19.36 8.85 -2.34
C VAL A 62 -18.78 7.46 -2.05
N PHE A 63 -18.29 7.22 -0.83
CA PHE A 63 -17.72 5.94 -0.41
C PHE A 63 -18.67 5.12 0.47
#